data_AF-J4QAM6-F1
#
_entry.id   AF-J4QAM6-F1
#
_cell.length_a   1.000
_cell.length_b   1.000
_cell.length_c   1.000
_cell.angle_alpha   90.00
_cell.angle_beta   90.00
_cell.angle_gamma   90.00
#
_symmetry.space_group_name_H-M   'P 1'
#
loop_
_entity.id
_entity.type
_entity.pdbx_description
1 polymer ?
#
loop_
_entity_poly.entity_id
_entity_poly.type
_entity_poly.pdbx_seq_one_letter_code
_entity_poly.pdbx_strand_id
1 'polypeptide(L)'
;MAVMYWSDYMQDKAAMDAEIPAIQEMCGRERSDESMLRNDFDMDLFFKELRIRILFISKNECVWMKLRTMLNDYGYKRRSREFVRFVKDRLYFYHIQTALTGNHICDVETMDRLDDRITFRVL
;
A
#
# COMPACT_ATOMS: atom_id res chain seq x y z
N MET A 1 20.43 11.85 17.42
CA MET A 1 20.72 12.35 16.06
C MET A 1 19.44 12.57 15.27
N ALA A 2 18.58 11.58 15.03
CA ALA A 2 17.31 11.79 14.31
C ALA A 2 16.35 12.78 15.00
N VAL A 3 16.19 12.72 16.32
CA VAL A 3 15.27 13.61 17.08
C VAL A 3 15.68 15.09 16.98
N MET A 4 16.98 15.38 16.88
CA MET A 4 17.50 16.75 16.79
C MET A 4 17.22 17.34 15.39
N TYR A 5 17.41 16.54 14.34
CA TYR A 5 17.09 16.90 12.96
C TYR A 5 15.60 17.26 12.78
N TRP A 6 14.69 16.48 13.35
CA TRP A 6 13.25 16.77 13.26
C TRP A 6 12.85 18.03 14.05
N SER A 7 13.52 18.32 15.15
CA SER A 7 13.29 19.55 15.93
C SER A 7 13.73 20.78 15.15
N ASP A 8 14.91 20.73 14.53
CA ASP A 8 15.45 21.85 13.75
C ASP A 8 14.65 22.07 12.46
N TYR A 9 14.22 20.98 11.80
CA TYR A 9 13.33 21.05 10.64
C TYR A 9 11.99 21.72 10.95
N MET A 10 11.41 21.47 12.13
CA MET A 10 10.15 22.11 12.52
C MET A 10 10.31 23.60 12.86
N GLN A 11 11.50 24.03 13.30
CA GLN A 11 11.78 25.42 13.66
C GLN A 11 12.03 26.31 12.44
N ASP A 12 12.63 25.77 11.37
CA ASP A 12 12.95 26.53 10.16
C ASP A 12 12.44 25.85 8.88
N LYS A 13 11.22 25.30 8.98
CA LYS A 13 10.59 24.52 7.91
C LYS A 13 10.55 25.29 6.59
N ALA A 14 10.25 26.58 6.63
CA ALA A 14 10.09 27.39 5.42
C ALA A 14 11.42 27.61 4.67
N ALA A 15 12.54 27.81 5.37
CA ALA A 15 13.84 27.94 4.73
C ALA A 15 14.32 26.58 4.20
N MET A 16 14.16 25.52 4.98
CA MET A 16 14.54 24.17 4.53
C MET A 16 13.71 23.70 3.34
N ASP A 17 12.38 23.93 3.34
CA ASP A 17 11.50 23.57 2.22
C ASP A 17 11.85 24.36 0.94
N ALA A 18 12.45 25.54 1.04
CA ALA A 18 12.90 26.33 -0.10
C ALA A 18 14.17 25.77 -0.77
N GLU A 19 14.98 24.99 -0.05
CA GLU A 19 16.18 24.34 -0.57
C GLU A 19 15.89 22.98 -1.22
N ILE A 20 14.77 22.34 -0.86
CA ILE A 20 14.34 21.04 -1.40
C ILE A 20 14.30 21.01 -2.95
N PRO A 21 13.76 22.02 -3.66
CA PRO A 21 13.73 22.02 -5.13
C PRO A 21 15.13 22.02 -5.75
N ALA A 22 16.06 22.80 -5.20
CA ALA A 22 17.43 22.88 -5.70
C ALA A 22 18.19 21.56 -5.47
N ILE A 23 17.97 20.91 -4.34
CA ILE A 23 18.54 19.59 -4.03
C ILE A 23 17.99 18.51 -4.97
N GLN A 24 16.69 18.56 -5.29
CA GLN A 24 16.04 17.62 -6.21
C GLN A 24 16.60 17.73 -7.64
N GLU A 25 16.82 18.96 -8.11
CA GLU A 25 17.44 19.24 -9.41
C GLU A 25 18.89 18.74 -9.48
N MET A 26 19.68 18.97 -8.43
CA MET A 26 21.07 18.50 -8.35
C MET A 26 21.19 16.97 -8.25
N CYS A 27 20.27 16.29 -7.57
CA CYS A 27 20.29 14.84 -7.42
C CYS A 27 19.67 14.07 -8.60
N GLY A 28 19.23 14.76 -9.66
CA GLY A 28 18.59 14.14 -10.82
C GLY A 28 17.29 13.40 -10.50
N ARG A 29 16.67 13.70 -9.35
CA ARG A 29 15.35 13.15 -8.98
C ARG A 29 14.28 14.12 -9.47
N GLU A 30 13.98 14.06 -10.76
CA GLU A 30 12.72 14.61 -11.24
C GLU A 30 11.55 13.82 -10.62
N ARG A 31 10.57 14.56 -10.07
CA ARG A 31 9.25 14.10 -9.57
C ARG A 31 9.22 13.34 -8.23
N SER A 32 9.04 14.12 -7.16
CA SER A 32 8.03 13.91 -6.10
C SER A 32 7.70 12.46 -5.69
N ASP A 33 8.60 11.88 -4.89
CA ASP A 33 8.34 10.68 -4.08
C ASP A 33 7.10 10.86 -3.18
N GLU A 34 6.73 12.08 -2.80
CA GLU A 34 5.60 12.35 -1.89
C GLU A 34 4.27 11.71 -2.32
N SER A 35 3.93 11.70 -3.61
CA SER A 35 2.68 11.08 -4.08
C SER A 35 2.74 9.55 -4.06
N MET A 36 3.92 8.99 -4.28
CA MET A 36 4.18 7.55 -4.21
C MET A 36 4.23 7.09 -2.75
N LEU A 37 4.91 7.82 -1.88
CA LEU A 37 4.96 7.62 -0.43
C LEU A 37 3.57 7.74 0.21
N ARG A 38 2.75 8.69 -0.24
CA ARG A 38 1.36 8.83 0.20
C ARG A 38 0.49 7.65 -0.23
N ASN A 39 0.64 7.17 -1.47
CA ASN A 39 -0.07 5.98 -1.94
C ASN A 39 0.36 4.72 -1.16
N ASP A 40 1.64 4.59 -0.84
CA ASP A 40 2.16 3.47 -0.03
C ASP A 40 1.61 3.52 1.41
N PHE A 41 1.47 4.71 1.99
CA PHE A 41 0.83 4.90 3.31
C PHE A 41 -0.67 4.57 3.28
N ASP A 42 -1.40 5.07 2.28
CA ASP A 42 -2.84 4.83 2.12
C ASP A 42 -3.14 3.34 1.90
N MET A 43 -2.26 2.66 1.14
CA MET A 43 -2.30 1.21 0.96
C MET A 43 -2.01 0.45 2.27
N ASP A 44 -1.00 0.84 3.03
CA ASP A 44 -0.67 0.20 4.29
C ASP A 44 -1.81 0.30 5.31
N LEU A 45 -2.40 1.50 5.42
CA LEU A 45 -3.56 1.76 6.26
C LEU A 45 -4.72 0.84 5.90
N PHE A 46 -4.94 0.60 4.61
CA PHE A 46 -5.96 -0.34 4.15
C PHE A 46 -5.73 -1.77 4.63
N PHE A 47 -4.51 -2.32 4.54
CA PHE A 47 -4.25 -3.68 5.02
C PHE A 47 -4.39 -3.79 6.55
N LYS A 48 -4.02 -2.73 7.27
CA LYS A 48 -4.24 -2.63 8.72
C LYS A 48 -5.72 -2.64 9.07
N GLU A 49 -6.52 -1.81 8.38
CA GLU A 49 -7.98 -1.80 8.54
C GLU A 49 -8.60 -3.13 8.16
N LEU A 50 -8.16 -3.73 7.05
CA LEU A 50 -8.63 -5.02 6.55
C LEU A 50 -8.44 -6.09 7.61
N ARG A 51 -7.26 -6.14 8.25
CA ARG A 51 -6.98 -7.08 9.34
C ARG A 51 -7.92 -6.88 10.53
N ILE A 52 -8.11 -5.63 10.98
CA ILE A 52 -9.01 -5.30 12.09
C ILE A 52 -10.45 -5.71 11.74
N ARG A 53 -10.90 -5.40 10.51
CA ARG A 53 -12.24 -5.78 10.04
C ARG A 53 -12.43 -7.29 10.04
N ILE A 54 -11.45 -8.05 9.57
CA ILE A 54 -11.51 -9.51 9.57
C ILE A 54 -11.60 -10.05 11.01
N LEU A 55 -10.75 -9.56 11.92
CA LEU A 55 -10.65 -10.07 13.29
C LEU A 55 -11.85 -9.72 14.18
N PHE A 56 -12.43 -8.53 14.01
CA PHE A 56 -13.36 -7.99 15.01
C PHE A 56 -14.75 -7.67 14.45
N ILE A 57 -14.92 -7.53 13.13
CA ILE A 57 -16.14 -6.98 12.54
C ILE A 57 -16.83 -8.00 11.61
N SER A 58 -16.06 -8.75 10.82
CA SER A 58 -16.62 -9.66 9.83
C SER A 58 -17.20 -10.91 10.49
N LYS A 59 -18.52 -11.13 10.30
CA LYS A 59 -19.21 -12.35 10.78
C LYS A 59 -18.64 -13.65 10.19
N ASN A 60 -18.02 -13.57 9.02
CA ASN A 60 -17.49 -14.73 8.29
C ASN A 60 -15.96 -14.75 8.27
N GLU A 61 -15.30 -13.95 9.12
CA GLU A 61 -13.82 -13.88 9.24
C GLU A 61 -13.11 -13.63 7.89
N CYS A 62 -13.81 -13.00 6.94
CA CYS A 62 -13.27 -12.71 5.63
C CYS A 62 -13.86 -11.42 5.04
N VAL A 63 -13.11 -10.80 4.15
CA VAL A 63 -13.53 -9.62 3.38
C VAL A 63 -13.27 -9.91 1.91
N TRP A 64 -14.22 -9.61 1.04
CA TRP A 64 -14.09 -9.85 -0.39
C TRP A 64 -14.11 -8.54 -1.18
N MET A 65 -13.36 -8.49 -2.28
CA MET A 65 -13.43 -7.42 -3.29
C MET A 65 -12.85 -7.90 -4.63
N LYS A 66 -13.05 -7.10 -5.68
CA LYS A 66 -12.39 -7.35 -6.96
C LYS A 66 -10.99 -6.75 -6.93
N LEU A 67 -10.01 -7.43 -7.52
CA LEU A 67 -8.65 -6.89 -7.65
C LEU A 67 -8.63 -5.59 -8.45
N ARG A 68 -9.49 -5.49 -9.47
CA ARG A 68 -9.68 -4.26 -10.25
C ARG A 68 -10.04 -3.06 -9.37
N THR A 69 -10.89 -3.25 -8.35
CA THR A 69 -11.29 -2.16 -7.44
C THR A 69 -10.08 -1.66 -6.66
N MET A 70 -9.33 -2.58 -6.04
CA MET A 70 -8.11 -2.25 -5.32
C MET A 70 -7.08 -1.54 -6.21
N LEU A 71 -6.83 -2.04 -7.43
CA LEU A 71 -5.93 -1.37 -8.37
C LEU A 71 -6.36 0.08 -8.64
N ASN A 72 -7.64 0.30 -8.92
CA ASN A 72 -8.18 1.61 -9.25
C ASN A 72 -8.14 2.58 -8.06
N ASP A 73 -8.44 2.13 -6.85
CA ASP A 73 -8.46 2.94 -5.64
C ASP A 73 -7.07 3.52 -5.30
N TYR A 74 -5.99 2.80 -5.67
CA TYR A 74 -4.61 3.22 -5.45
C TYR A 74 -3.89 3.72 -6.71
N GLY A 75 -4.65 4.06 -7.77
CA GLY A 75 -4.10 4.68 -8.98
C GLY A 75 -3.35 3.74 -9.92
N TYR A 76 -3.41 2.42 -9.71
CA TYR A 76 -2.79 1.44 -10.58
C TYR A 76 -3.73 1.05 -11.73
N LYS A 77 -3.28 1.23 -12.97
CA LYS A 77 -4.03 0.81 -14.17
C LYS A 77 -3.86 -0.69 -14.49
N ARG A 78 -2.77 -1.31 -14.06
CA ARG A 78 -2.38 -2.70 -14.36
C ARG A 78 -1.60 -3.30 -13.21
N ARG A 79 -1.53 -4.64 -13.16
CA ARG A 79 -0.61 -5.36 -12.26
C ARG A 79 0.84 -5.10 -12.67
N SER A 80 1.49 -4.17 -11.97
CA SER A 80 2.94 -3.99 -12.07
C SER A 80 3.65 -4.93 -11.10
N ARG A 81 4.92 -5.24 -11.39
CA ARG A 81 5.75 -6.04 -10.46
C ARG A 81 5.89 -5.38 -9.10
N GLU A 82 5.97 -4.05 -9.06
CA GLU A 82 6.06 -3.26 -7.83
C GLU A 82 4.79 -3.38 -6.99
N PHE A 83 3.61 -3.23 -7.61
CA PHE A 83 2.32 -3.43 -6.93
C PHE A 83 2.22 -4.84 -6.34
N VAL A 84 2.54 -5.85 -7.14
CA VAL A 84 2.48 -7.25 -6.69
C VAL A 84 3.40 -7.49 -5.50
N ARG A 85 4.66 -7.01 -5.57
CA ARG A 85 5.61 -7.11 -4.46
C ARG A 85 5.08 -6.42 -3.21
N PHE A 86 4.61 -5.18 -3.33
CA PHE A 86 4.07 -4.42 -2.21
C PHE A 86 2.89 -5.14 -1.53
N VAL A 87 1.94 -5.64 -2.33
CA VAL A 87 0.79 -6.38 -1.81
C VAL A 87 1.25 -7.67 -1.11
N LYS A 88 2.17 -8.43 -1.69
CA LYS A 88 2.71 -9.65 -1.08
C LYS A 88 3.39 -9.37 0.27
N ASP A 89 4.20 -8.33 0.34
CA ASP A 89 4.89 -7.94 1.58
C ASP A 89 3.88 -7.60 2.69
N ARG A 90 2.79 -6.91 2.36
CA ARG A 90 1.74 -6.56 3.32
C ARG A 90 0.85 -7.74 3.70
N LEU A 91 0.51 -8.62 2.76
CA LEU A 91 -0.19 -9.87 3.06
C LEU A 91 0.62 -10.72 4.05
N TYR A 92 1.93 -10.84 3.83
CA TYR A 92 2.83 -11.54 4.74
C TYR A 92 2.90 -10.85 6.12
N PHE A 93 3.16 -9.55 6.15
CA PHE A 93 3.32 -8.78 7.39
C PHE A 93 2.07 -8.81 8.28
N TYR A 94 0.88 -8.71 7.68
CA TYR A 94 -0.39 -8.70 8.41
C TYR A 94 -0.99 -10.09 8.63
N HIS A 95 -0.30 -11.17 8.20
CA HIS A 95 -0.76 -12.55 8.26
C HIS A 95 -2.14 -12.75 7.59
N ILE A 96 -2.28 -12.18 6.39
CA ILE A 96 -3.49 -12.27 5.58
C ILE A 96 -3.23 -13.19 4.39
N GLN A 97 -4.13 -14.13 4.15
CA GLN A 97 -4.14 -14.99 2.98
C GLN A 97 -5.25 -14.58 2.01
N THR A 98 -4.94 -14.65 0.72
CA THR A 98 -5.88 -14.44 -0.38
C THR A 98 -6.40 -15.75 -0.94
N ALA A 99 -7.69 -15.82 -1.20
CA ALA A 99 -8.37 -16.95 -1.82
C ALA A 99 -9.33 -16.49 -2.92
N LEU A 100 -9.51 -17.31 -3.95
CA LEU A 100 -10.52 -17.10 -4.98
C LEU A 100 -11.89 -17.64 -4.56
N THR A 101 -12.91 -17.30 -5.34
CA THR A 101 -14.23 -17.92 -5.25
C THR A 101 -14.08 -19.45 -5.28
N GLY A 102 -14.60 -20.16 -4.26
CA GLY A 102 -14.36 -21.60 -4.07
C GLY A 102 -13.27 -21.93 -3.04
N ASN A 103 -12.72 -20.93 -2.36
CA ASN A 103 -11.76 -21.09 -1.25
C ASN A 103 -10.38 -21.64 -1.66
N HIS A 104 -10.06 -21.59 -2.95
CA HIS A 104 -8.74 -21.93 -3.47
C HIS A 104 -7.74 -20.82 -3.12
N ILE A 105 -6.64 -21.19 -2.46
CA ILE A 105 -5.54 -20.25 -2.17
C ILE A 105 -5.07 -19.64 -3.48
N CYS A 106 -4.92 -18.32 -3.47
CA CYS A 106 -4.66 -17.57 -4.68
C CYS A 106 -3.50 -16.61 -4.47
N ASP A 107 -2.58 -16.60 -5.43
CA ASP A 107 -1.54 -15.58 -5.53
C ASP A 107 -2.02 -14.43 -6.42
N VAL A 108 -1.90 -13.20 -5.92
CA VAL A 108 -2.24 -11.96 -6.65
C VAL A 108 -1.43 -11.83 -7.95
N GLU A 109 -0.23 -12.41 -7.99
CA GLU A 109 0.62 -12.45 -9.18
C GLU A 109 0.04 -13.33 -10.29
N THR A 110 -0.41 -14.54 -9.94
CA THR A 110 -0.76 -15.58 -10.91
C THR A 110 -2.25 -15.62 -11.26
N MET A 111 -3.09 -14.74 -10.70
CA MET A 111 -4.51 -14.68 -11.07
C MET A 111 -4.72 -14.43 -12.56
N ASP A 112 -5.67 -15.13 -13.17
CA ASP A 112 -5.97 -14.95 -14.59
C ASP A 112 -6.75 -13.66 -14.86
N ARG A 113 -7.77 -13.33 -14.04
CA ARG A 113 -8.68 -12.20 -14.30
C ARG A 113 -8.72 -11.21 -13.14
N LEU A 114 -8.60 -9.92 -13.45
CA LEU A 114 -8.70 -8.82 -12.46
C LEU A 114 -10.12 -8.63 -11.90
N ASP A 115 -11.11 -9.14 -12.62
CA ASP A 115 -12.52 -9.05 -12.25
C ASP A 115 -12.96 -10.12 -11.26
N ASP A 116 -12.11 -11.12 -11.03
CA ASP A 116 -12.38 -12.19 -10.07
C ASP A 116 -12.38 -11.63 -8.64
N ARG A 117 -13.28 -12.17 -7.81
CA ARG A 117 -13.37 -11.79 -6.39
C ARG A 117 -12.23 -12.45 -5.62
N ILE A 118 -11.41 -11.61 -5.01
CA ILE A 118 -10.42 -12.01 -4.02
C ILE A 118 -11.09 -11.94 -2.65
N THR A 119 -10.92 -13.01 -1.89
CA THR A 119 -11.30 -13.09 -0.48
C THR A 119 -10.04 -13.01 0.36
N PHE A 120 -10.00 -12.07 1.28
CA PHE A 120 -8.96 -11.92 2.29
C PHE A 120 -9.43 -12.57 3.58
N ARG A 121 -8.59 -13.43 4.15
CA ARG A 121 -8.79 -14.10 5.44
C ARG A 121 -7.51 -14.02 6.26
N VAL A 122 -7.62 -13.95 7.59
CA VAL A 122 -6.45 -14.02 8.46
C VAL A 122 -6.03 -15.49 8.60
N LEU A 123 -4.72 -15.73 8.66
CA LEU A 123 -4.13 -17.05 8.91
C LEU A 123 -4.20 -17.45 10.39
#